data_AF-A0A2R6M119-F1
#
_entry.id   AF-A0A2R6M119-F1
#
_cell.length_a   1.000
_cell.length_b   1.000
_cell.length_c   1.000
_cell.angle_alpha   90.00
_cell.angle_beta   90.00
_cell.angle_gamma   90.00
#
_symmetry.space_group_name_H-M   'P 1'
#
loop_
_entity.id
_entity.type
_entity.pdbx_description
1 polymer ?
#
loop_
_entity_poly.entity_id
_entity_poly.type
_entity_poly.pdbx_seq_one_letter_code
_entity_poly.pdbx_strand_id
1 'polypeptide(L)' 'MASEPCDGCGEDVNIGGGIADIWTLENRQTGGMTLELADGTEHFLCYDCMDRLPDDRNVTAADVRALREE' A
#
# COMPACT_ATOMS: atom_id res chain seq x y z
N MET A 1 -10.37 -10.84 -9.07
CA MET A 1 -10.04 -9.93 -7.97
C MET A 1 -8.55 -9.72 -8.07
N ALA A 2 -8.12 -8.48 -8.29
CA ALA A 2 -6.70 -8.16 -8.35
C ALA A 2 -6.24 -7.95 -6.91
N SER A 3 -5.11 -8.56 -6.57
CA SER A 3 -4.43 -8.30 -5.32
C SER A 3 -2.96 -8.03 -5.61
N GLU A 4 -2.34 -7.22 -4.77
CA GLU A 4 -0.92 -6.89 -4.84
C GLU A 4 -0.31 -7.00 -3.44
N PRO A 5 0.87 -7.63 -3.30
CA PRO A 5 1.54 -7.74 -2.01
C PRO A 5 1.98 -6.37 -1.50
N CYS A 6 1.68 -6.07 -0.24
CA CYS A 6 2.15 -4.87 0.44
C CYS A 6 3.68 -4.89 0.57
N ASP A 7 4.36 -3.82 0.18
CA ASP A 7 5.80 -3.70 0.32
C ASP A 7 6.26 -3.63 1.78
N GLY A 8 5.39 -3.22 2.70
CA GLY A 8 5.67 -3.06 4.12
C GLY A 8 5.49 -4.34 4.95
N CYS A 9 4.41 -5.11 4.75
CA CYS A 9 4.14 -6.33 5.53
C CYS A 9 4.19 -7.62 4.70
N GLY A 10 4.17 -7.53 3.37
CA GLY A 10 4.14 -8.69 2.47
C GLY A 10 2.77 -9.36 2.32
N GLU A 11 1.74 -8.89 3.02
CA GLU A 11 0.37 -9.43 2.92
C GLU A 11 -0.28 -9.07 1.58
N ASP A 12 -1.13 -9.96 1.07
CA ASP A 12 -1.85 -9.78 -0.18
C ASP A 12 -3.02 -8.80 0.01
N VAL A 13 -2.94 -7.62 -0.61
CA VAL A 13 -3.92 -6.54 -0.44
C VAL A 13 -4.81 -6.44 -1.66
N ASN A 14 -6.12 -6.37 -1.43
CA ASN A 14 -7.07 -6.19 -2.52
C ASN A 14 -6.94 -4.79 -3.13
N ILE A 15 -6.58 -4.75 -4.41
CA ILE A 15 -6.52 -3.53 -5.23
C ILE A 15 -7.76 -3.48 -6.12
N GLY A 16 -8.61 -2.49 -5.89
CA GLY A 16 -9.76 -2.20 -6.74
C GLY A 16 -9.26 -1.55 -8.02
N GLY A 17 -9.41 -2.23 -9.15
CA GLY A 17 -8.78 -1.76 -10.39
C GLY A 17 -8.88 -2.72 -11.56
N GLY A 18 -10.10 -3.08 -11.97
CA GLY A 18 -10.35 -3.72 -13.26
C GLY A 18 -11.53 -3.09 -14.00
N ILE A 19 -11.53 -3.16 -15.33
CA ILE A 19 -12.70 -2.83 -16.19
C ILE A 19 -13.98 -3.64 -15.85
N ALA A 20 -13.87 -4.68 -15.01
CA ALA A 20 -15.01 -5.38 -14.42
C ALA A 20 -15.66 -4.64 -13.23
N ASP A 21 -14.91 -3.77 -12.53
CA ASP A 21 -15.39 -2.95 -11.41
C ASP A 21 -16.14 -1.69 -11.86
N ILE A 22 -16.10 -1.34 -13.15
CA ILE A 22 -16.83 -0.18 -13.69
C ILE A 22 -18.36 -0.39 -13.62
N TRP A 23 -18.81 -1.64 -13.76
CA TRP A 23 -20.25 -1.99 -13.75
C TRP A 23 -20.75 -2.48 -12.40
N THR A 24 -19.82 -2.90 -11.54
CA THR A 24 -20.11 -3.28 -10.17
C THR A 24 -19.39 -2.28 -9.30
N LEU A 25 -20.08 -1.19 -8.96
CA LEU A 25 -19.72 -0.28 -7.87
C LEU A 25 -19.83 -1.03 -6.52
N GLU A 26 -19.23 -2.21 -6.42
CA GLU A 26 -18.92 -2.84 -5.16
C GLU A 26 -17.87 -1.94 -4.52
N ASN A 27 -18.37 -1.09 -3.64
CA ASN A 27 -17.72 -0.23 -2.66
C ASN A 27 -16.60 -0.88 -1.83
N ARG A 28 -15.97 -1.98 -2.27
CA ARG A 28 -14.81 -2.54 -1.61
C ARG A 28 -13.70 -1.52 -1.71
N GLN A 29 -13.57 -0.74 -0.64
CA GLN A 29 -12.46 0.17 -0.41
C GLN A 29 -11.17 -0.61 -0.71
N THR A 30 -10.34 -0.08 -1.59
CA THR A 30 -9.02 -0.67 -1.85
C THR A 30 -8.29 -0.82 -0.53
N GLY A 31 -7.60 -1.93 -0.29
CA GLY A 31 -6.93 -2.15 1.01
C GLY A 31 -5.62 -1.35 1.16
N GLY A 32 -5.22 -0.62 0.12
CA GLY A 32 -3.95 0.11 0.05
C GLY A 32 -3.87 1.04 -1.15
N MET A 33 -2.72 1.72 -1.28
CA MET A 33 -2.37 2.56 -2.42
C MET A 33 -0.86 2.58 -2.66
N THR A 34 -0.46 2.95 -3.88
CA THR A 34 0.93 3.24 -4.22
C THR A 34 1.30 4.65 -3.77
N LEU A 35 2.38 4.76 -3.00
CA LEU A 35 2.94 6.01 -2.49
C LEU A 35 4.31 6.27 -3.11
N GLU A 36 4.55 7.52 -3.53
CA GLU A 36 5.89 8.02 -3.83
C GLU A 36 6.54 8.51 -2.52
N LEU A 37 7.70 7.94 -2.18
CA LEU A 37 8.44 8.27 -0.96
C LEU A 37 9.44 9.40 -1.21
N ALA A 38 10.00 9.95 -0.14
CA ALA A 38 10.91 11.10 -0.22
C ALA A 38 12.25 10.82 -0.93
N ASP A 39 12.62 9.54 -1.06
CA ASP A 39 13.79 9.09 -1.85
C ASP A 39 13.48 8.97 -3.35
N GLY A 40 12.23 9.24 -3.77
CA GLY A 40 11.77 9.11 -5.16
C GLY A 40 11.39 7.68 -5.55
N THR A 41 11.32 6.76 -4.59
CA THR A 41 10.89 5.38 -4.80
C THR A 41 9.39 5.25 -4.64
N GLU A 42 8.74 4.48 -5.51
CA GLU A 42 7.32 4.15 -5.42
C GLU A 42 7.12 2.80 -4.73
N HIS A 43 6.22 2.74 -3.76
CA HIS A 43 5.91 1.52 -2.99
C HIS A 43 4.42 1.35 -2.80
N PHE A 44 3.92 0.12 -2.95
CA PHE A 44 2.52 -0.19 -2.67
C PHE A 44 2.36 -0.61 -1.21
N LEU A 45 1.55 0.13 -0.44
CA LEU A 45 1.34 -0.13 0.99
C LEU A 45 -0.14 -0.28 1.31
N CYS A 46 -0.46 -1.14 2.29
CA CYS A 46 -1.78 -1.18 2.91
C CYS A 46 -1.97 0.00 3.89
N TYR A 47 -3.22 0.31 4.22
CA TYR A 47 -3.55 1.38 5.18
C TYR A 47 -2.94 1.16 6.57
N ASP A 48 -2.87 -0.09 7.05
CA ASP A 48 -2.18 -0.40 8.31
C ASP A 48 -0.68 -0.08 8.27
N CYS A 49 0.02 -0.45 7.20
CA CYS A 49 1.44 -0.12 7.05
C CYS A 49 1.66 1.38 6.95
N MET A 50 0.77 2.09 6.25
CA MET A 50 0.84 3.56 6.15
C MET A 50 0.70 4.24 7.51
N ASP A 51 -0.22 3.77 8.37
CA ASP A 51 -0.42 4.30 9.72
C ASP A 51 0.78 4.09 10.65
N ARG A 52 1.57 3.03 10.39
CA ARG A 52 2.80 2.72 11.15
C ARG A 52 4.03 3.52 10.68
N LEU A 53 3.97 4.19 9.54
CA LEU A 53 5.11 4.97 9.05
C LEU A 53 5.37 6.19 9.96
N PRO A 54 6.63 6.61 10.11
CA PRO A 54 6.94 7.80 10.89
C PRO A 54 6.36 9.06 10.24
N ASP A 55 5.61 9.86 10.98
CA ASP A 55 5.07 11.16 10.53
C ASP A 55 5.99 12.34 10.87
N ASP A 56 6.87 12.19 11.86
CA ASP A 56 7.85 13.21 12.29
C ASP A 56 9.03 13.40 11.31
N ARG A 57 9.16 12.56 10.28
CA ARG A 57 10.24 12.65 9.28
C ARG A 57 9.80 12.17 7.91
N ASN A 58 10.59 12.53 6.90
CA ASN A 58 10.41 12.04 5.55
C ASN A 58 10.59 10.52 5.49
N VAL A 59 9.54 9.83 5.03
CA VAL A 59 9.54 8.37 4.84
C VAL A 59 10.35 8.00 3.61
N THR A 60 11.14 6.94 3.73
CA THR A 60 11.98 6.37 2.68
C THR A 60 11.76 4.86 2.53
N ALA A 61 12.31 4.25 1.49
CA ALA A 61 12.25 2.80 1.27
C ALA A 61 12.84 1.98 2.44
N ALA A 62 13.76 2.57 3.21
CA ALA A 62 14.31 1.95 4.41
C ALA A 62 13.26 1.80 5.52
N ASP A 63 12.36 2.78 5.66
CA ASP A 63 11.29 2.77 6.65
C ASP A 63 10.23 1.72 6.30
N VAL A 64 9.90 1.60 5.02
CA VAL A 64 9.02 0.53 4.51
C VAL A 64 9.61 -0.85 4.78
N ARG A 65 10.91 -1.04 4.52
CA ARG A 65 11.58 -2.31 4.81
C ARG A 65 11.60 -2.66 6.29
N ALA A 66 11.72 -1.68 7.18
CA ALA A 66 11.71 -1.91 8.61
C ALA A 66 10.37 -2.50 9.10
N LEU A 67 9.25 -2.19 8.43
CA LEU A 67 7.93 -2.75 8.77
C LEU A 67 7.82 -4.28 8.57
N ARG A 68 8.67 -4.89 7.72
CA ARG A 68 8.68 -6.34 7.49
C ARG A 68 9.35 -7.13 8.60
N GLU A 69 10.16 -6.47 9.41
CA GLU A 69 10.97 -7.11 10.46
C GLU A 69 10.21 -7.20 11.80
N GLU A 70 8.93 -6.81 11.85
CA GLU A 70 8.07 -6.73 13.05
C GLU A 70 6.98 -7.81 13.11
#